data_AF-A0A820RPA6-F1
#
_entry.id   AF-A0A820RPA6-F1
#
_cell.length_a   1.000
_cell.length_b   1.000
_cell.length_c   1.000
_cell.angle_alpha   90.00
_cell.angle_beta   90.00
_cell.angle_gamma   90.00
#
_symmetry.space_group_name_H-M   'P 1'
#
loop_
_entity.id
_entity.type
_entity.pdbx_description
1 polymer ?
#
loop_
_entity_poly.entity_id
_entity_poly.type
_entity_poly.pdbx_seq_one_letter_code
_entity_poly.pdbx_strand_id
1 'polypeptide(L)'
;SSSTINTLADDKNEDNKTTGDTQTNDQGTLLYSTIKVYQLKAGTLEKIVECLTNDQGELDTTHMYILFSTYRTFTNTRTLIDTLIQRYRTVLPASLDMTEDIRQKTL
;
A
#
# COMPACT_ATOMS: atom_id res chain seq x y z
N SER A 1 -35.16 72.75 0.54
CA SER A 1 -34.77 72.45 -0.85
C SER A 1 -34.59 70.97 -1.02
N SER A 2 -34.81 70.50 -2.24
CA SER A 2 -34.48 69.16 -2.75
C SER A 2 -35.57 68.10 -2.63
N SER A 3 -36.45 68.20 -3.61
CA SER A 3 -37.04 67.10 -4.38
C SER A 3 -36.01 66.03 -4.74
N THR A 4 -36.41 64.76 -4.69
CA THR A 4 -36.35 63.82 -5.83
C THR A 4 -37.36 62.71 -5.57
N ILE A 5 -38.44 62.71 -6.35
CA ILE A 5 -39.26 61.52 -6.63
C ILE A 5 -38.73 60.96 -7.95
N ASN A 6 -38.57 59.64 -8.00
CA ASN A 6 -38.62 58.74 -9.18
C ASN A 6 -38.28 57.33 -8.65
N THR A 7 -38.87 56.20 -9.06
CA THR A 7 -39.87 55.92 -10.08
C THR A 7 -40.41 54.51 -9.84
N LEU A 8 -41.69 54.36 -10.17
CA LEU A 8 -42.52 53.17 -10.40
C LEU A 8 -41.82 51.93 -11.01
N ALA A 9 -42.29 50.76 -10.58
CA ALA A 9 -42.61 49.53 -11.34
C ALA A 9 -42.32 48.32 -10.43
N ASP A 10 -43.32 47.76 -9.75
CA ASP A 10 -44.13 46.65 -10.28
C ASP A 10 -43.25 45.51 -10.80
N ASP A 11 -43.06 44.47 -9.98
CA ASP A 11 -43.59 43.16 -10.36
C ASP A 11 -43.59 42.23 -9.13
N LYS A 12 -44.72 41.55 -8.95
CA LYS A 12 -44.89 40.52 -7.94
C LYS A 12 -44.19 39.27 -8.41
N ASN A 13 -43.28 38.71 -7.60
CA ASN A 13 -43.08 37.28 -7.60
C ASN A 13 -42.51 36.81 -6.26
N GLU A 14 -43.38 36.61 -5.27
CA GLU A 14 -43.09 35.72 -4.15
C GLU A 14 -43.17 34.28 -4.65
N ASP A 15 -42.14 33.85 -5.39
CA ASP A 15 -41.87 32.44 -5.61
C ASP A 15 -41.41 31.84 -4.28
N ASN A 16 -42.39 31.30 -3.55
CA ASN A 16 -42.13 30.22 -2.62
C ASN A 16 -41.53 29.04 -3.40
N LYS A 17 -40.20 29.00 -3.42
CA LYS A 17 -39.47 27.76 -3.60
C LYS A 17 -38.49 27.61 -2.45
N THR A 18 -39.03 27.03 -1.37
CA THR A 18 -38.27 26.22 -0.42
C THR A 18 -37.41 25.26 -1.24
N THR A 19 -36.16 25.65 -1.50
CA THR A 19 -35.13 24.76 -2.02
C THR A 19 -34.64 23.98 -0.81
N GLY A 20 -35.51 23.05 -0.38
CA GLY A 20 -35.09 21.92 0.40
C GLY A 20 -34.02 21.17 -0.39
N ASP A 21 -32.96 20.85 0.32
CA ASP A 21 -32.15 19.69 0.09
C ASP A 21 -31.46 19.66 -1.28
N THR A 22 -30.38 20.43 -1.42
CA THR A 22 -29.20 19.77 -1.98
C THR A 22 -28.64 18.87 -0.88
N GLN A 23 -29.36 17.77 -0.62
CA GLN A 23 -28.68 16.50 -0.36
C GLN A 23 -27.71 16.36 -1.53
N THR A 24 -26.46 16.76 -1.32
CA THR A 24 -25.39 16.13 -2.07
C THR A 24 -25.50 14.70 -1.64
N ASN A 25 -26.22 13.94 -2.46
CA ASN A 25 -26.33 12.52 -2.39
C ASN A 25 -24.87 12.10 -2.53
N ASP A 26 -24.22 11.93 -1.38
CA ASP A 26 -22.93 11.31 -1.19
C ASP A 26 -23.16 9.84 -1.48
N GLN A 27 -23.54 9.59 -2.74
CA GLN A 27 -23.49 8.29 -3.37
C GLN A 27 -22.03 7.92 -3.29
N GLY A 28 -21.69 7.22 -2.21
CA GLY A 28 -20.37 6.72 -1.92
C GLY A 28 -19.88 6.06 -3.18
N THR A 29 -18.95 6.72 -3.87
CA THR A 29 -18.41 6.21 -5.11
C THR A 29 -17.67 4.94 -4.70
N LEU A 30 -18.22 3.78 -5.06
CA LEU A 30 -17.58 2.52 -4.75
C LEU A 30 -16.26 2.46 -5.52
N LEU A 31 -15.16 2.68 -4.82
CA LEU A 31 -13.83 2.50 -5.37
C LEU A 31 -13.47 1.02 -5.22
N TYR A 32 -13.44 0.31 -6.34
CA TYR A 32 -12.92 -1.06 -6.39
C TYR A 32 -11.43 -1.02 -6.71
N SER A 33 -10.62 -1.68 -5.88
CA SER A 33 -9.21 -1.93 -6.13
C SER A 33 -9.02 -3.40 -6.50
N THR A 34 -8.44 -3.67 -7.67
CA THR A 34 -8.00 -5.02 -8.04
C THR A 34 -6.64 -5.28 -7.43
N ILE A 35 -6.59 -6.14 -6.43
CA ILE A 35 -5.33 -6.62 -5.84
C ILE A 35 -5.01 -7.97 -6.48
N LYS A 36 -3.85 -8.07 -7.13
CA LYS A 36 -3.30 -9.35 -7.59
C LYS A 36 -2.82 -10.11 -6.37
N VAL A 37 -3.40 -11.28 -6.11
CA VAL A 37 -2.97 -12.17 -5.03
C VAL A 37 -2.08 -13.25 -5.61
N TYR A 38 -0.85 -13.35 -5.11
CA TYR A 38 0.04 -14.46 -5.45
C TYR A 38 -0.32 -15.68 -4.62
N GLN A 39 -0.58 -16.81 -5.29
CA GLN A 39 -0.95 -18.07 -4.64
C GLN A 39 0.19 -19.06 -4.77
N LEU A 40 0.89 -19.32 -3.67
CA LEU A 40 1.92 -20.34 -3.62
C LEU A 40 1.31 -21.69 -3.27
N LYS A 41 1.12 -22.56 -4.27
CA LYS A 41 0.41 -23.83 -4.09
C LYS A 41 1.29 -24.96 -3.54
N ALA A 42 2.53 -25.02 -4.00
CA ALA A 42 3.59 -25.93 -3.54
C ALA A 42 4.94 -25.43 -4.06
N GLY A 43 6.03 -25.75 -3.37
CA GLY A 43 7.38 -25.37 -3.79
C GLY A 43 8.42 -25.85 -2.80
N THR A 44 9.69 -25.79 -3.19
CA THR A 44 10.81 -25.98 -2.26
C THR A 44 10.95 -24.76 -1.36
N LEU A 45 11.64 -24.90 -0.23
CA LEU A 45 11.83 -23.81 0.72
C LEU A 45 12.44 -22.56 0.05
N GLU A 46 13.37 -22.75 -0.87
CA GLU A 46 14.02 -21.67 -1.61
C GLU A 46 13.02 -20.89 -2.47
N LYS A 47 12.10 -21.60 -3.13
CA LYS A 47 11.04 -20.96 -3.94
C LYS A 47 10.02 -20.26 -3.06
N ILE A 48 9.69 -20.84 -1.91
CA ILE A 48 8.81 -20.18 -0.93
C ILE A 48 9.44 -18.87 -0.46
N VAL A 49 10.74 -18.88 -0.11
CA VAL A 49 11.47 -17.70 0.35
C VAL A 49 11.67 -16.67 -0.76
N GLU A 50 11.87 -17.10 -2.01
CA GLU A 50 11.93 -16.21 -3.17
C GLU A 50 10.60 -15.48 -3.42
N CYS A 51 9.47 -16.16 -3.25
CA CYS A 51 8.14 -15.56 -3.38
C CYS A 51 7.77 -14.64 -2.21
N LEU A 52 8.55 -14.55 -1.13
CA LEU A 52 8.32 -13.57 -0.06
C LEU A 52 8.59 -12.14 -0.51
N THR A 53 9.47 -11.97 -1.50
CA THR A 53 9.85 -10.66 -2.04
C THR A 53 9.15 -10.44 -3.37
N ASN A 54 8.52 -9.29 -3.55
CA ASN A 54 7.94 -8.88 -4.82
C ASN A 54 9.03 -8.61 -5.86
N ASP A 55 8.65 -8.44 -7.14
CA ASP A 55 9.58 -8.12 -8.23
C ASP A 55 10.38 -6.81 -8.01
N GLN A 56 9.89 -5.94 -7.12
CA GLN A 56 10.55 -4.70 -6.71
C GLN A 56 11.49 -4.87 -5.50
N GLY A 57 11.65 -6.10 -4.99
CA GLY A 57 12.46 -6.40 -3.80
C GLY A 57 11.79 -6.03 -2.47
N GLU A 58 10.55 -5.55 -2.49
CA GLU A 58 9.77 -5.30 -1.28
C GLU A 58 9.25 -6.60 -0.67
N LEU A 59 9.31 -6.72 0.65
CA LEU A 59 8.88 -7.90 1.39
C LEU A 59 7.38 -7.88 1.65
N ASP A 60 6.69 -8.97 1.29
CA ASP A 60 5.28 -9.15 1.64
C ASP A 60 5.15 -9.64 3.09
N THR A 61 4.71 -8.73 3.97
CA THR A 61 4.56 -8.98 5.40
C THR A 61 3.53 -10.07 5.69
N THR A 62 2.50 -10.21 4.86
CA THR A 62 1.46 -11.24 5.03
C THR A 62 2.03 -12.63 4.75
N HIS A 63 2.73 -12.79 3.63
CA HIS A 63 3.40 -14.05 3.30
C HIS A 63 4.50 -14.39 4.31
N MET A 64 5.24 -13.40 4.80
CA MET A 64 6.22 -13.59 5.87
C MET A 64 5.57 -14.15 7.14
N TYR A 65 4.45 -13.55 7.57
CA TYR A 65 3.75 -14.00 8.78
C TYR A 65 3.18 -15.42 8.63
N ILE A 66 2.58 -15.75 7.49
CA ILE A 66 2.07 -17.10 7.19
C ILE A 66 3.22 -18.11 7.18
N LEU A 67 4.35 -17.77 6.55
CA LEU A 67 5.53 -18.63 6.54
C LEU A 67 6.05 -18.87 7.96
N PHE A 68 6.29 -17.81 8.74
CA PHE A 68 6.88 -17.95 10.07
C PHE A 68 5.94 -18.56 11.12
N SER A 69 4.63 -18.52 10.91
CA SER A 69 3.68 -19.24 11.76
C SER A 69 3.63 -20.74 11.44
N THR A 70 3.96 -21.16 10.21
CA THR A 70 3.75 -22.56 9.75
C THR A 70 5.03 -23.30 9.34
N TYR A 71 6.20 -22.64 9.28
CA TYR A 71 7.44 -23.22 8.75
C TYR A 71 7.88 -24.50 9.46
N ARG A 72 7.55 -24.66 10.75
CA ARG A 72 7.97 -25.83 11.53
C ARG A 72 7.37 -27.15 11.04
N THR A 73 6.31 -27.09 10.24
CA THR A 73 5.66 -28.27 9.66
C THR A 73 6.46 -28.90 8.51
N PHE A 74 7.33 -28.13 7.85
CA PHE A 74 8.07 -28.59 6.66
C PHE A 74 9.56 -28.24 6.66
N THR A 75 10.05 -27.43 7.61
CA THR A 75 11.47 -27.10 7.71
C THR A 75 11.93 -26.83 9.15
N ASN A 76 13.24 -26.80 9.33
CA ASN A 76 13.90 -26.40 10.57
C ASN A 76 14.30 -24.94 10.53
N THR A 77 14.40 -24.31 11.71
CA THR A 77 14.80 -22.91 11.85
C THR A 77 16.18 -22.64 11.25
N ARG A 78 17.14 -23.56 11.44
CA ARG A 78 18.50 -23.42 10.84
C ARG A 78 18.43 -23.33 9.33
N THR A 79 17.79 -24.31 8.69
CA THR A 79 17.62 -24.36 7.24
C THR A 79 16.90 -23.12 6.71
N LEU A 80 15.83 -22.67 7.39
CA LEU A 80 15.11 -21.45 7.00
C LEU A 80 16.00 -20.20 7.04
N ILE A 81 16.78 -20.03 8.11
CA ILE A 81 17.70 -18.88 8.24
C ILE A 81 18.81 -18.95 7.19
N ASP A 82 19.38 -20.13 6.95
CA ASP A 82 20.43 -20.32 5.93
C ASP A 82 19.90 -19.94 4.53
N THR A 83 18.68 -20.39 4.18
CA THR A 83 18.02 -20.02 2.92
C THR A 83 17.73 -18.52 2.83
N LEU A 84 17.28 -17.89 3.92
CA LEU A 84 17.04 -16.45 3.98
C LEU A 84 18.32 -15.64 3.75
N ILE A 85 19.42 -16.02 4.39
CA ILE A 85 20.73 -15.36 4.21
C ILE A 85 21.19 -15.51 2.76
N GLN A 86 21.07 -16.71 2.18
CA GLN A 86 21.43 -16.96 0.79
C GLN A 86 20.60 -16.07 -0.16
N ARG A 87 19.28 -15.97 0.07
CA ARG A 87 18.41 -15.08 -0.72
C ARG A 87 18.82 -13.61 -0.55
N TYR A 88 19.09 -13.18 0.68
CA TYR A 88 19.54 -11.80 0.94
C TYR A 88 20.80 -11.47 0.14
N ARG A 89 21.80 -12.35 0.11
CA ARG A 89 23.03 -12.16 -0.70
C ARG A 89 22.76 -12.06 -2.21
N THR A 90 21.69 -12.69 -2.70
CA THR A 90 21.32 -12.61 -4.13
C THR A 90 20.55 -11.35 -4.49
N VAL A 91 19.76 -10.81 -3.53
CA VAL A 91 18.95 -9.60 -3.73
C VAL A 91 19.77 -8.34 -3.44
N LEU A 92 20.78 -8.44 -2.57
CA LEU A 92 21.64 -7.32 -2.24
C LEU A 92 22.48 -6.92 -3.46
N PRO A 93 22.38 -5.67 -3.95
CA PRO A 93 23.32 -5.20 -4.95
C PRO A 93 24.72 -5.25 -4.35
N ALA A 94 25.72 -5.62 -5.16
CA ALA A 94 27.13 -5.76 -4.77
C ALA A 94 27.75 -4.51 -4.10
N SER A 95 27.03 -3.38 -4.06
CA SER A 95 27.42 -2.15 -3.40
C SER A 95 27.32 -2.16 -1.86
N LEU A 96 26.72 -3.19 -1.25
CA LEU A 96 26.66 -3.33 0.22
C LEU A 96 27.66 -4.34 0.79
N ASP A 97 28.65 -4.77 -0.02
CA ASP A 97 29.79 -5.58 0.44
C ASP A 97 30.76 -4.79 1.35
N MET A 98 30.37 -3.57 1.75
CA MET A 98 31.15 -2.63 2.57
C MET A 98 31.38 -3.10 4.03
N THR A 99 30.93 -4.30 4.41
CA THR A 99 31.08 -4.81 5.78
C THR A 99 32.45 -5.47 6.02
N GLU A 100 33.19 -5.87 4.97
CA GLU A 100 34.49 -6.50 5.17
C GLU A 100 35.69 -5.52 5.18
N ASP A 101 35.56 -4.31 4.62
CA ASP A 101 36.66 -3.31 4.60
C ASP A 101 36.87 -2.57 5.94
N ILE A 102 35.86 -2.53 6.82
CA ILE A 102 36.00 -1.83 8.11
C ILE A 102 36.95 -2.58 9.06
N ARG A 103 37.18 -3.88 8.84
CA ARG A 103 38.05 -4.71 9.69
C ARG A 103 39.54 -4.55 9.37
N GLN A 104 39.91 -4.05 8.18
CA GLN A 104 41.31 -3.90 7.78
C GLN A 104 41.93 -2.55 8.18
N LYS A 105 41.15 -1.59 8.71
CA LYS A 105 41.64 -0.24 9.05
C LYS A 105 42.10 -0.06 10.50
N THR A 106 42.14 -1.12 11.29
CA THR A 106 42.56 -1.09 12.71
C THR A 106 43.71 -2.06 13.01
N LEU A 107 44.65 -2.23 12.08
CA LEU A 107 45.96 -2.84 12.33
C LEU A 107 47.07 -1.94 11.79
#